data_AF-A0A4Q6XI71-F1
#
_entry.id   AF-A0A4Q6XI71-F1
#
_cell.length_a   1.000
_cell.length_b   1.000
_cell.length_c   1.000
_cell.angle_alpha   90.00
_cell.angle_beta   90.00
_cell.angle_gamma   90.00
#
_symmetry.space_group_name_H-M   'P 1'
#
loop_
_entity.id
_entity.type
_entity.pdbx_description
1 polymer ?
#
loop_
_entity_poly.entity_id
_entity_poly.type
_entity_poly.pdbx_seq_one_letter_code
_entity_poly.pdbx_strand_id
1 'polypeptide(L)'
;MSEQKYHWYLIGYTFNDKKNSGNTRNFSIQLPLETFLPPVSKSKLNELGVIGLEWLRKNDPTAEPENLFALSICYLGEMSMQEFNT
;
A
#
# COMPACT_ATOMS: atom_id res chain seq x y z
N MET A 1 6.27 5.14 29.31
CA MET A 1 5.50 5.79 28.24
C MET A 1 4.69 4.70 27.54
N SER A 2 3.41 4.92 27.26
CA SER A 2 2.61 3.99 26.45
C SER A 2 3.22 3.92 25.05
N GLU A 3 3.39 2.73 24.49
CA GLU A 3 3.80 2.59 23.10
C GLU A 3 2.70 3.16 22.18
N GLN A 4 3.09 3.93 21.16
CA GLN A 4 2.14 4.50 20.20
C GLN A 4 1.55 3.38 19.34
N LYS A 5 0.22 3.29 19.32
CA LYS A 5 -0.51 2.36 18.45
C LYS A 5 -0.90 3.06 17.14
N TYR A 6 -0.97 2.27 16.07
CA TYR A 6 -1.37 2.71 14.73
C TYR A 6 -2.50 1.83 14.21
N HIS A 7 -3.31 2.39 13.32
CA HIS A 7 -4.26 1.64 12.51
C HIS A 7 -3.53 1.02 11.33
N TRP A 8 -3.45 -0.30 11.30
CA TRP A 8 -2.72 -1.02 10.25
C TRP A 8 -3.63 -1.43 9.11
N TYR A 9 -3.13 -1.27 7.89
CA TYR A 9 -3.84 -1.64 6.66
C TYR A 9 -2.95 -2.50 5.77
N LEU A 10 -3.53 -3.54 5.17
CA LEU A 10 -2.95 -4.24 4.03
C LEU A 10 -3.56 -3.68 2.75
N ILE A 11 -2.72 -3.10 1.89
CA ILE A 11 -3.16 -2.50 0.64
C ILE A 11 -2.58 -3.31 -0.52
N GLY A 12 -3.46 -3.86 -1.35
CA GLY A 12 -3.11 -4.57 -2.57
C GLY A 12 -3.05 -3.62 -3.77
N TYR A 13 -1.99 -3.71 -4.56
CA TYR A 13 -1.76 -2.94 -5.76
C TYR A 13 -1.67 -3.83 -6.98
N THR A 14 -2.06 -3.27 -8.11
CA THR A 14 -1.80 -3.85 -9.42
C THR A 14 -1.26 -2.79 -10.37
N PHE A 15 -0.43 -3.23 -11.30
CA PHE A 15 0.08 -2.40 -12.39
C PHE A 15 0.45 -3.27 -13.59
N ASN A 16 0.54 -2.65 -14.77
CA ASN A 16 1.10 -3.30 -15.95
C ASN A 16 2.57 -2.90 -16.07
N ASP A 17 3.46 -3.87 -16.22
CA ASP A 17 4.89 -3.61 -16.33
C ASP A 17 5.29 -3.44 -17.80
N LYS A 18 5.66 -2.21 -18.18
CA LYS A 18 6.02 -1.86 -19.56
C LYS A 18 7.20 -2.70 -20.06
N LYS A 19 8.18 -2.96 -19.19
CA LYS A 19 9.37 -3.74 -19.54
C LYS A 19 9.08 -5.23 -19.72
N ASN A 20 8.02 -5.75 -19.10
CA ASN A 20 7.71 -7.18 -19.11
C ASN A 20 6.52 -7.51 -20.02
N SER A 21 6.54 -6.99 -21.26
CA SER A 21 5.50 -7.20 -22.29
C SER A 21 4.07 -6.81 -21.85
N GLY A 22 3.93 -5.88 -20.92
CA GLY A 22 2.62 -5.46 -20.39
C GLY A 22 1.98 -6.48 -19.44
N ASN A 23 2.75 -7.43 -18.90
CA ASN A 23 2.26 -8.36 -17.89
C ASN A 23 1.76 -7.61 -16.65
N THR A 24 0.56 -8.00 -16.19
CA THR A 24 0.00 -7.49 -14.94
C THR A 24 0.77 -8.08 -13.75
N ARG A 25 1.30 -7.20 -12.91
CA ARG A 25 2.00 -7.55 -11.67
C ARG A 25 1.21 -7.01 -10.49
N ASN A 26 1.26 -7.75 -9.39
CA ASN A 26 0.59 -7.40 -8.15
C ASN A 26 1.60 -7.39 -7.02
N PHE A 27 1.40 -6.49 -6.06
CA PHE A 27 2.13 -6.48 -4.80
C PHE A 27 1.23 -5.94 -3.70
N SER A 28 1.62 -6.16 -2.46
CA SER A 28 0.89 -5.64 -1.30
C SER A 28 1.84 -4.89 -0.39
N ILE A 29 1.36 -3.82 0.23
CA ILE A 29 2.10 -3.10 1.27
C ILE A 29 1.29 -3.10 2.55
N GLN A 30 2.00 -3.10 3.68
CA GLN A 30 1.43 -2.88 4.99
C GLN A 30 1.69 -1.43 5.38
N LEU A 31 0.63 -0.68 5.69
CA LEU A 31 0.70 0.75 5.95
C LEU A 31 0.13 1.07 7.34
N PRO A 32 0.95 1.60 8.26
CA PRO A 32 0.46 2.15 9.52
C PRO A 32 -0.06 3.58 9.32
N LEU A 33 -1.25 3.87 9.84
CA LEU A 33 -1.84 5.21 9.85
C LEU A 33 -2.17 5.63 11.29
N GLU A 34 -1.89 6.89 11.62
CA GLU A 34 -2.26 7.47 12.93
C GLU A 34 -3.76 7.65 13.10
N THR A 35 -4.50 7.76 11.99
CA THR A 35 -5.94 7.96 11.99
C THR A 35 -6.64 6.83 11.24
N PHE A 36 -7.81 6.44 11.74
CA PHE A 36 -8.64 5.45 11.09
C PHE A 36 -9.11 5.96 9.72
N LEU A 37 -8.88 5.16 8.68
CA LEU A 37 -9.33 5.40 7.32
C LEU A 37 -10.80 4.92 7.18
N PRO A 38 -11.78 5.83 6.98
CA PRO A 38 -13.15 5.45 6.70
C PRO A 38 -13.29 4.79 5.31
N PRO A 39 -14.47 4.21 4.96
CA PRO A 39 -14.74 3.67 3.64
C PRO A 39 -14.25 4.60 2.53
N VAL A 40 -13.43 4.03 1.65
CA VAL A 40 -12.44 4.80 0.90
C VAL A 40 -13.08 5.40 -0.35
N SER A 41 -13.05 6.73 -0.47
CA SER A 41 -13.51 7.41 -1.68
C SER A 41 -12.50 7.23 -2.82
N LYS A 42 -12.94 7.42 -4.08
CA LYS A 42 -12.06 7.33 -5.27
C LYS A 42 -10.83 8.27 -5.18
N SER A 43 -10.99 9.44 -4.56
CA SER A 43 -9.88 10.38 -4.34
C SER A 43 -8.81 9.79 -3.42
N LYS A 44 -9.22 9.12 -2.36
CA LYS A 44 -8.31 8.52 -1.38
C LYS A 44 -7.60 7.29 -1.95
N LEU A 45 -8.23 6.57 -2.90
CA LEU A 45 -7.57 5.51 -3.68
C LEU A 45 -6.42 6.04 -4.56
N ASN A 46 -6.55 7.24 -5.13
CA ASN A 46 -5.47 7.86 -5.91
C ASN A 46 -4.25 8.22 -5.04
N GLU A 47 -4.48 8.75 -3.83
CA GLU A 47 -3.40 9.01 -2.87
C GLU A 47 -2.64 7.71 -2.54
N LEU A 48 -3.37 6.61 -2.35
CA LEU A 48 -2.75 5.31 -2.11
C LEU A 48 -1.95 4.82 -3.33
N GLY A 49 -2.39 5.15 -4.56
CA GLY A 49 -1.63 4.88 -5.78
C GLY A 49 -0.24 5.55 -5.78
N VAL A 50 -0.14 6.79 -5.27
CA VAL A 50 1.17 7.48 -5.13
C VAL A 50 2.08 6.71 -4.16
N ILE A 51 1.55 6.27 -3.02
CA ILE A 51 2.31 5.47 -2.03
C ILE A 51 2.81 4.17 -2.66
N GLY A 52 1.95 3.46 -3.41
CA GLY A 52 2.34 2.23 -4.10
C GLY A 52 3.46 2.47 -5.12
N LEU A 53 3.40 3.58 -5.86
CA LEU A 53 4.43 3.95 -6.83
C LEU A 53 5.77 4.26 -6.16
N GLU A 54 5.76 5.01 -5.05
CA GLU A 54 6.98 5.31 -4.28
C GLU A 54 7.60 4.05 -3.69
N TRP A 55 6.78 3.16 -3.14
CA TRP A 55 7.25 1.86 -2.63
C TRP A 55 7.89 1.03 -3.74
N LEU A 56 7.25 0.95 -4.91
CA LEU A 56 7.75 0.17 -6.04
C LEU A 56 9.09 0.71 -6.53
N ARG A 57 9.24 2.03 -6.68
CA ARG A 57 10.51 2.67 -7.07
C ARG A 57 11.66 2.35 -6.12
N LYS A 58 11.36 2.18 -4.82
CA LYS A 58 12.37 1.86 -3.80
C LYS A 58 12.75 0.38 -3.76
N ASN A 59 11.80 -0.52 -3.98
CA ASN A 59 11.98 -1.97 -3.78
C ASN A 59 12.20 -2.76 -5.07
N ASP A 60 11.65 -2.29 -6.19
CA ASP A 60 11.86 -2.84 -7.53
C ASP A 60 12.12 -1.69 -8.53
N PRO A 61 13.34 -1.10 -8.52
CA PRO A 61 13.69 0.01 -9.40
C PRO A 61 13.72 -0.40 -10.89
N THR A 62 13.65 -1.70 -11.19
CA THR A 62 13.67 -2.19 -12.57
C THR A 62 12.29 -2.13 -13.22
N ALA A 63 11.22 -2.19 -12.41
CA ALA A 63 9.85 -2.12 -12.88
C ALA A 63 9.53 -0.77 -13.55
N GLU A 64 8.78 -0.82 -14.65
CA GLU A 64 8.21 0.37 -15.29
C GLU A 64 6.69 0.32 -15.18
N PRO A 65 6.11 0.77 -14.06
CA PRO A 65 4.68 0.67 -13.83
C PRO A 65 3.88 1.62 -14.73
N GLU A 66 2.95 1.04 -15.49
CA GLU A 66 1.87 1.75 -16.16
C GLU A 66 0.54 1.41 -15.47
N ASN A 67 -0.33 2.42 -15.31
CA ASN A 67 -1.65 2.28 -14.69
C ASN A 67 -1.61 1.61 -13.32
N LEU A 68 -0.74 2.07 -12.41
CA LEU A 68 -0.71 1.56 -11.04
C LEU A 68 -1.91 2.10 -10.24
N PHE A 69 -2.67 1.21 -9.60
CA PHE A 69 -3.74 1.60 -8.69
C PHE A 69 -3.92 0.58 -7.55
N ALA A 70 -4.52 1.04 -6.44
CA ALA A 70 -4.90 0.18 -5.34
C ALA A 70 -6.16 -0.62 -5.71
N LEU A 71 -6.08 -1.95 -5.59
CA LEU A 71 -7.19 -2.88 -5.80
C LEU A 71 -8.01 -3.12 -4.55
N SER A 72 -7.33 -3.20 -3.40
CA SER A 72 -7.95 -3.60 -2.14
C SER A 72 -7.27 -2.91 -0.96
N ILE A 73 -8.06 -2.66 0.07
CA ILE A 73 -7.60 -2.12 1.35
C ILE A 73 -8.30 -2.95 2.42
N CYS A 74 -7.51 -3.61 3.26
CA CYS A 74 -7.99 -4.43 4.37
C CYS A 74 -7.48 -3.84 5.67
N TYR A 75 -8.37 -3.58 6.63
CA TYR A 75 -7.99 -3.13 7.96
C TYR A 75 -7.53 -4.33 8.81
N LEU A 76 -6.33 -4.23 9.38
CA LEU A 76 -5.69 -5.31 10.15
C LEU A 76 -5.88 -5.15 11.66
N GLY A 77 -6.27 -3.96 12.12
CA GLY A 77 -6.46 -3.65 13.53
C GLY A 77 -5.56 -2.51 14.02
N GLU A 78 -5.73 -2.17 15.29
CA GLU A 78 -4.94 -1.16 15.97
C GLU A 78 -3.86 -1.83 16.82
N MET A 79 -2.59 -1.60 16.50
CA MET A 79 -1.47 -2.23 17.18
C MET A 79 -0.20 -1.38 17.08
N SER A 80 0.72 -1.56 18.03
CA SER A 80 2.02 -0.92 18.03
C SER A 80 2.93 -1.50 16.95
N MET A 81 4.05 -0.82 16.67
CA MET A 81 5.05 -1.32 15.74
C MET A 81 5.66 -2.65 16.22
N GLN A 82 5.85 -2.83 17.54
CA GLN A 82 6.32 -4.12 18.08
C GLN A 82 5.28 -5.22 17.90
N GLU A 83 4.02 -4.95 18.26
CA GLU A 83 2.91 -5.90 18.11
C GLU A 83 2.74 -6.37 16.65
N PHE A 84 3.01 -5.50 15.68
CA PHE A 84 2.92 -5.83 14.26
C PHE A 84 4.08 -6.69 13.72
N ASN A 85 5.30 -6.52 14.27
CA ASN A 85 6.50 -7.20 13.78
C ASN A 85 6.81 -8.53 14.50
N THR A 86 5.97 -8.93 15.46
CA THR A 86 6.13 -10.17 16.24
C THR A 86 5.40 -11.33 15.58
#